data_AF-A0A3S5FDZ3-F1
#
_entry.id   AF-A0A3S5FDZ3-F1
#
_cell.length_a   1.000
_cell.length_b   1.000
_cell.length_c   1.000
_cell.angle_alpha   90.00
_cell.angle_beta   90.00
_cell.angle_gamma   90.00
#
_symmetry.space_group_name_H-M   'P 1'
#
loop_
_entity.id
_entity.type
_entity.pdbx_description
1 polymer ?
#
loop_
_entity_poly.entity_id
_entity_poly.type
_entity_poly.pdbx_seq_one_letter_code
_entity_poly.pdbx_strand_id
1 'polypeptide(L)'
;MTNKLDCSGVYRIKCGNCEQKYIGETGRKIGQRIKEHQRLYRNMDTKTFEIAKHIARTEHEIDWKSTERLAAYGENTRKRKIREAIEILTERNLMNRRLEGDKNSENYAYCLNELREDQATVRSEKKKTMRSW
;
A
#
# COMPACT_ATOMS: atom_id res chain seq x y z
N MET A 1 8.36 -10.60 -23.41
CA MET A 1 7.84 -10.93 -22.06
C MET A 1 7.83 -9.66 -21.23
N THR A 2 6.66 -9.06 -21.00
CA THR A 2 6.56 -7.83 -20.21
C THR A 2 6.93 -8.15 -18.76
N ASN A 3 7.99 -7.53 -18.24
CA ASN A 3 8.44 -7.75 -16.88
C ASN A 3 7.30 -7.37 -15.91
N LYS A 4 6.81 -8.33 -15.11
CA LYS A 4 5.64 -8.17 -14.24
C LYS A 4 5.77 -7.03 -13.23
N LEU A 5 6.99 -6.56 -12.97
CA LEU A 5 7.31 -5.49 -12.02
C LEU A 5 7.62 -4.14 -12.70
N ASP A 6 7.51 -4.06 -14.04
CA ASP A 6 7.78 -2.85 -14.82
C ASP A 6 6.57 -1.93 -14.98
N CYS A 7 5.77 -1.81 -13.91
CA CYS A 7 4.60 -0.95 -13.85
C CYS A 7 4.36 -0.46 -12.43
N SER A 8 3.55 0.58 -12.29
CA SER A 8 3.06 1.07 -11.00
C SER A 8 1.89 0.24 -10.50
N GLY A 9 1.70 0.22 -9.18
CA GLY A 9 0.64 -0.57 -8.59
C GLY A 9 0.88 -0.95 -7.14
N VAL A 10 0.13 -1.97 -6.72
CA VAL A 10 0.21 -2.55 -5.38
C VAL A 10 0.97 -3.86 -5.47
N TYR A 11 1.87 -4.08 -4.53
CA TYR A 11 2.75 -5.24 -4.50
C TYR A 11 2.86 -5.83 -3.09
N ARG A 12 3.35 -7.07 -3.05
CA ARG A 12 3.52 -7.88 -1.84
C ARG A 12 4.90 -8.48 -1.79
N ILE A 13 5.55 -8.40 -0.64
CA ILE A 13 6.84 -9.04 -0.36
C ILE A 13 6.65 -9.97 0.84
N LYS A 14 7.22 -11.18 0.79
CA LYS A 14 7.12 -12.16 1.89
C LYS A 14 8.38 -12.14 2.75
N CYS A 15 8.22 -12.46 4.02
CA CYS A 15 9.33 -12.93 4.84
C CYS A 15 9.76 -14.31 4.33
N GLY A 16 11.06 -14.59 4.33
CA GLY A 16 11.60 -15.92 4.02
C GLY A 16 11.46 -16.91 5.19
N ASN A 17 11.28 -16.41 6.41
CA ASN A 17 11.33 -17.21 7.64
C ASN A 17 9.99 -17.27 8.41
N CYS A 18 8.98 -16.51 7.99
CA CYS A 18 7.65 -16.56 8.62
C CYS A 18 6.53 -16.18 7.62
N GLU A 19 5.28 -16.28 8.06
CA GLU A 19 4.12 -16.00 7.21
C GLU A 19 3.83 -14.51 7.00
N GLN A 20 4.59 -13.63 7.65
CA GLN A 20 4.38 -12.18 7.54
C GLN A 20 4.72 -11.67 6.14
N LYS A 21 3.95 -10.68 5.71
CA LYS A 21 4.04 -10.06 4.40
C LYS A 21 4.07 -8.55 4.53
N TYR A 22 4.81 -7.88 3.67
CA TYR A 22 4.72 -6.44 3.48
C TYR A 22 3.83 -6.17 2.27
N ILE A 23 2.87 -5.27 2.41
CA ILE A 23 2.04 -4.76 1.31
C ILE A 23 2.33 -3.28 1.13
N GLY A 24 2.63 -2.87 -0.10
CA GLY A 24 2.88 -1.46 -0.41
C GLY A 24 2.34 -1.04 -1.77
N GLU A 25 2.19 0.27 -1.94
CA GLU A 25 1.95 0.89 -3.23
C GLU A 25 3.16 1.66 -3.78
N THR A 26 3.20 1.81 -5.10
CA THR A 26 4.07 2.79 -5.75
C THR A 26 3.46 3.34 -7.03
N GLY A 27 3.58 4.66 -7.23
CA GLY A 27 3.34 5.32 -8.53
C GLY A 27 4.46 5.14 -9.55
N ARG A 28 5.64 4.66 -9.11
CA ARG A 28 6.77 4.28 -9.98
C ARG A 28 6.66 2.80 -10.36
N LYS A 29 7.60 2.31 -11.16
CA LYS A 29 7.78 0.87 -11.41
C LYS A 29 8.01 0.12 -10.09
N ILE A 30 7.26 -0.95 -9.83
CA ILE A 30 7.41 -1.80 -8.63
C ILE A 30 8.87 -2.26 -8.47
N GLY A 31 9.52 -2.67 -9.56
CA GLY A 31 10.93 -3.07 -9.55
C GLY A 31 11.89 -1.99 -9.04
N GLN A 32 11.60 -0.71 -9.31
CA GLN A 32 12.39 0.41 -8.81
C GLN A 32 12.19 0.60 -7.31
N ARG A 33 10.94 0.49 -6.83
CA ARG A 33 10.62 0.60 -5.39
C ARG A 33 11.29 -0.51 -4.57
N ILE A 34 11.37 -1.74 -5.10
CA ILE A 34 12.08 -2.85 -4.46
C ILE A 34 13.58 -2.53 -4.31
N LYS A 35 14.23 -2.00 -5.36
CA LYS A 35 15.64 -1.61 -5.30
C LYS A 35 15.91 -0.51 -4.27
N GLU A 36 14.98 0.45 -4.14
CA GLU A 36 15.05 1.47 -3.10
C GLU A 36 15.03 0.84 -1.70
N HIS A 37 14.10 -0.08 -1.43
CA HIS A 37 14.03 -0.81 -0.15
C HIS A 37 15.29 -1.62 0.13
N GLN A 38 15.81 -2.33 -0.87
CA GLN A 38 17.07 -3.08 -0.73
C GLN A 38 18.26 -2.16 -0.41
N ARG A 39 18.31 -0.96 -1.00
CA ARG A 39 19.36 0.02 -0.71
C ARG A 39 19.27 0.55 0.71
N LEU A 40 18.06 0.90 1.18
CA LEU A 40 17.84 1.34 2.56
C LEU A 40 18.24 0.26 3.57
N TYR A 41 17.89 -0.99 3.28
CA TYR A 41 18.32 -2.14 4.08
C TYR A 41 19.85 -2.28 4.16
N ARG A 42 20.55 -2.24 3.02
CA ARG A 42 22.02 -2.31 2.98
C ARG A 42 22.70 -1.20 3.76
N ASN A 43 22.07 -0.03 3.83
CA ASN A 43 22.58 1.13 4.56
C ASN A 43 22.21 1.11 6.05
N MET A 44 21.56 0.04 6.54
CA MET A 44 21.10 -0.11 7.94
C MET A 44 20.18 1.03 8.40
N ASP A 45 19.47 1.68 7.48
CA ASP A 45 18.49 2.72 7.82
C ASP A 45 17.17 2.07 8.30
N THR A 46 17.23 1.53 9.51
CA THR A 46 16.14 0.76 10.14
C THR A 46 15.00 1.63 10.66
N LYS A 47 15.20 2.95 10.73
CA LYS A 47 14.21 3.89 11.28
C LYS A 47 13.04 4.14 10.32
N THR A 48 13.27 3.95 9.02
CA THR A 48 12.45 4.62 8.00
C THR A 48 11.40 3.72 7.35
N PHE A 49 11.43 2.39 7.57
CA PHE A 49 10.48 1.49 6.90
C PHE A 49 10.17 0.17 7.62
N GLU A 50 8.92 -0.28 7.50
CA GLU A 50 8.38 -1.42 8.25
C GLU A 50 9.08 -2.76 7.97
N ILE A 51 9.59 -2.97 6.75
CA ILE A 51 10.40 -4.17 6.45
C ILE A 51 11.68 -4.18 7.29
N ALA A 52 12.36 -3.03 7.43
CA ALA A 52 13.59 -2.96 8.20
C ALA A 52 13.34 -3.15 9.70
N LYS A 53 12.21 -2.64 10.22
CA LYS A 53 11.76 -2.92 11.60
C LYS A 53 11.49 -4.40 11.83
N HIS A 54 10.87 -5.08 10.86
CA HIS A 54 10.65 -6.53 10.93
C HIS A 54 11.99 -7.27 11.04
N ILE A 55 12.91 -7.04 10.09
CA ILE A 55 14.24 -7.66 10.09
C ILE A 55 14.98 -7.40 11.40
N ALA A 56 14.99 -6.15 11.90
CA ALA A 56 15.70 -5.79 13.13
C ALA A 56 15.12 -6.47 14.39
N ARG A 57 13.84 -6.86 14.38
CA ARG A 57 13.18 -7.52 15.52
C ARG A 57 13.30 -9.03 15.50
N THR A 58 13.34 -9.62 14.30
CA THR A 58 13.22 -11.08 14.14
C THR A 58 14.48 -11.71 13.56
N GLU A 59 15.42 -10.90 13.07
CA GLU A 59 16.62 -11.34 12.34
C GLU A 59 16.27 -12.19 11.10
N HIS A 60 15.05 -12.04 10.59
CA HIS A 60 14.58 -12.77 9.42
C HIS A 60 15.08 -12.16 8.12
N GLU A 61 15.16 -13.00 7.10
CA GLU A 61 15.43 -12.61 5.73
C GLU A 61 14.13 -12.28 4.98
N ILE A 62 14.26 -11.40 3.98
CA ILE A 62 13.15 -11.00 3.12
C ILE A 62 13.32 -11.67 1.75
N ASP A 63 12.27 -12.32 1.28
CA ASP A 63 12.25 -12.89 -0.06
C ASP A 63 11.89 -11.82 -1.10
N TRP A 64 12.91 -11.04 -1.47
CA TRP A 64 12.77 -10.01 -2.51
C TRP A 64 12.49 -10.60 -3.90
N LYS A 65 12.95 -11.83 -4.17
CA LYS A 65 12.83 -12.45 -5.50
C LYS A 65 11.39 -12.87 -5.78
N SER A 66 10.68 -13.34 -4.76
CA SER A 66 9.27 -13.71 -4.84
C SER A 66 8.34 -12.51 -4.63
N THR A 67 8.75 -11.30 -5.03
CA THR A 67 7.85 -10.14 -4.98
C THR A 67 6.71 -10.32 -5.97
N GLU A 68 5.48 -10.16 -5.48
CA GLU A 68 4.28 -10.36 -6.27
C GLU A 68 3.58 -9.02 -6.53
N ARG A 69 3.11 -8.82 -7.76
CA ARG A 69 2.23 -7.70 -8.10
C ARG A 69 0.78 -8.11 -7.83
N LEU A 70 0.11 -7.38 -6.95
CA LEU A 70 -1.30 -7.61 -6.61
C LEU A 70 -2.24 -6.89 -7.59
N ALA A 71 -1.84 -5.71 -8.07
CA ALA A 71 -2.60 -4.95 -9.06
C ALA A 71 -1.70 -3.95 -9.80
N ALA A 72 -2.05 -3.63 -11.06
CA ALA A 72 -1.43 -2.55 -11.83
C ALA A 72 -2.46 -1.44 -12.04
N TYR A 73 -2.09 -0.18 -11.82
CA TYR A 73 -3.02 0.96 -11.90
C TYR A 73 -2.52 2.16 -12.72
N GLY A 74 -1.32 2.10 -13.29
CA GLY A 74 -0.75 3.25 -13.98
C GLY A 74 -0.66 4.46 -13.06
N GLU A 75 -1.01 5.63 -13.56
CA GLU A 75 -0.96 6.89 -12.82
C GLU A 75 -2.14 7.09 -11.84
N ASN A 76 -3.11 6.15 -11.79
CA ASN A 76 -4.28 6.28 -10.93
C ASN A 76 -3.94 6.02 -9.46
N THR A 77 -3.50 7.08 -8.77
CA THR A 77 -3.15 7.06 -7.35
C THR A 77 -4.33 6.67 -6.47
N ARG A 78 -5.55 7.10 -6.79
CA ARG A 78 -6.76 6.79 -6.02
C ARG A 78 -7.02 5.29 -5.93
N LYS A 79 -7.14 4.62 -7.08
CA LYS A 79 -7.38 3.17 -7.15
C LYS A 79 -6.27 2.38 -6.46
N ARG A 80 -5.03 2.86 -6.59
CA ARG A 80 -3.86 2.23 -5.99
C ARG A 80 -3.88 2.29 -4.46
N LYS A 81 -4.17 3.46 -3.87
CA LYS A 81 -4.29 3.63 -2.41
C LYS A 81 -5.46 2.83 -1.82
N ILE A 82 -6.61 2.82 -2.50
CA ILE A 82 -7.77 2.02 -2.07
C ILE A 82 -7.43 0.53 -2.09
N ARG A 83 -6.80 0.05 -3.17
CA ARG A 83 -6.42 -1.36 -3.28
C ARG A 83 -5.42 -1.76 -2.20
N GLU A 84 -4.40 -0.93 -1.94
CA GLU A 84 -3.45 -1.18 -0.84
C GLU A 84 -4.16 -1.27 0.50
N ALA A 85 -5.08 -0.35 0.80
CA ALA A 85 -5.85 -0.38 2.04
C ALA A 85 -6.68 -1.66 2.18
N ILE A 86 -7.36 -2.10 1.12
CA ILE A 86 -8.11 -3.36 1.10
C ILE A 86 -7.18 -4.54 1.41
N GLU A 87 -6.05 -4.63 0.70
CA GLU A 87 -5.09 -5.71 0.88
C GLU A 87 -4.54 -5.77 2.31
N ILE A 88 -4.21 -4.61 2.89
CA ILE A 88 -3.76 -4.49 4.27
C ILE A 88 -4.85 -4.94 5.26
N LEU A 89 -6.10 -4.51 5.06
CA LEU A 89 -7.20 -4.87 5.97
C LEU A 89 -7.54 -6.36 5.91
N THR A 90 -7.36 -6.99 4.75
CA THR A 90 -7.65 -8.42 4.56
C THR A 90 -6.53 -9.36 4.97
N GLU A 91 -5.28 -8.88 5.05
CA GLU A 91 -4.12 -9.72 5.36
C GLU A 91 -3.90 -9.85 6.88
N ARG A 92 -3.91 -11.09 7.37
CA ARG A 92 -3.72 -11.40 8.79
C ARG A 92 -2.26 -11.21 9.21
N ASN A 93 -1.33 -11.67 8.39
CA ASN A 93 0.09 -11.72 8.73
C ASN A 93 0.84 -10.58 8.03
N LEU A 94 0.85 -9.39 8.64
CA LEU A 94 1.44 -8.18 8.06
C LEU A 94 2.66 -7.68 8.84
N MET A 95 3.72 -7.34 8.10
CA MET A 95 4.88 -6.61 8.62
C MET A 95 4.53 -5.16 8.93
N ASN A 96 3.75 -4.51 8.05
CA ASN A 96 3.31 -3.12 8.18
C ASN A 96 1.95 -3.00 8.88
N ARG A 97 1.65 -3.90 9.82
CA ARG A 97 0.45 -3.82 10.66
C ARG A 97 0.60 -2.67 11.66
N ARG A 98 -0.23 -1.64 11.50
CA ARG A 98 -0.37 -0.60 12.52
C ARG A 98 -1.26 -1.15 13.62
N LEU A 99 -0.82 -1.08 14.88
CA LEU A 99 -1.63 -1.49 16.03
C LEU A 99 -2.93 -0.68 16.05
N GLU A 100 -4.04 -1.32 16.42
CA GLU A 100 -5.36 -0.69 16.55
C GLU A 100 -5.27 0.47 17.55
N GLY A 101 -5.17 1.69 17.02
CA GLY A 101 -4.84 2.90 17.78
C GLY A 101 -4.13 3.92 16.90
N ASP A 102 -3.36 3.45 15.92
CA ASP A 102 -2.71 4.27 14.90
C ASP A 102 -3.57 4.29 13.62
N LYS A 103 -4.78 4.88 13.72
CA LYS A 103 -5.74 5.09 12.61
C LYS A 103 -5.25 6.10 11.56
N ASN A 104 -3.93 6.27 11.40
CA ASN A 104 -3.31 7.29 10.56
C ASN A 104 -2.53 6.68 9.39
N SER A 105 -2.97 5.56 8.81
CA SER A 105 -2.49 5.30 7.44
C SER A 105 -3.02 6.46 6.60
N GLU A 106 -2.12 7.24 5.99
CA GLU A 106 -2.49 8.34 5.09
C GLU A 106 -3.51 7.87 4.06
N ASN A 107 -3.47 6.56 3.72
CA ASN A 107 -4.44 5.91 2.86
C ASN A 107 -5.84 5.77 3.47
N TYR A 108 -5.98 5.52 4.77
CA TYR A 108 -7.29 5.47 5.45
C TYR A 108 -7.89 6.86 5.59
N ALA A 109 -7.09 7.85 6.00
CA ALA A 109 -7.51 9.25 6.01
C ALA A 109 -7.90 9.72 4.60
N TYR A 110 -7.11 9.36 3.58
CA TYR A 110 -7.43 9.59 2.18
C TYR A 110 -8.76 8.92 1.77
N CYS A 111 -8.93 7.62 2.04
CA CYS A 111 -10.18 6.91 1.72
C CYS A 111 -11.39 7.53 2.41
N LEU A 112 -11.27 7.95 3.68
CA LEU A 112 -12.35 8.60 4.42
C LEU A 112 -12.69 9.98 3.88
N ASN A 113 -11.70 10.80 3.53
CA ASN A 113 -11.92 12.12 2.95
C ASN A 113 -12.60 11.99 1.58
N GLU A 114 -12.15 11.05 0.75
CA GLU A 114 -12.76 10.77 -0.55
C GLU A 114 -14.22 10.31 -0.44
N LEU A 115 -14.53 9.41 0.51
CA LEU A 115 -15.92 8.99 0.77
C LEU A 115 -16.81 10.17 1.19
N ARG A 116 -16.25 11.15 1.92
CA ARG A 116 -16.98 12.37 2.31
C ARG A 116 -17.25 13.29 1.12
N GLU A 117 -16.27 13.46 0.23
CA GLU A 117 -16.41 14.27 -0.99
C GLU A 117 -17.43 13.67 -1.98
N ASP A 118 -17.41 12.35 -2.18
CA ASP A 118 -18.38 11.65 -3.03
C ASP A 118 -19.82 11.84 -2.47
N GLN A 119 -20.01 11.72 -1.15
CA GLN A 119 -21.33 11.97 -0.54
C GLN A 119 -21.77 13.43 -0.61
N ALA A 120 -20.85 14.39 -0.49
CA ALA A 120 -21.15 15.80 -0.66
C ALA A 120 -21.61 16.12 -2.09
N THR A 121 -20.96 15.51 -3.08
CA THR A 121 -21.30 15.65 -4.51
C THR A 121 -22.69 15.11 -4.81
N VAL A 122 -22.98 13.88 -4.39
CA VAL A 122 -24.31 13.25 -4.55
C VAL A 122 -25.41 14.07 -3.85
N ARG A 123 -25.13 14.60 -2.65
CA ARG A 123 -26.07 15.47 -1.92
C ARG A 123 -26.33 16.78 -2.67
N SER A 124 -25.32 17.34 -3.32
CA SER A 124 -25.45 18.57 -4.12
C SER A 124 -26.29 18.34 -5.39
N GLU A 125 -26.10 17.21 -6.06
CA GLU A 125 -26.86 16.82 -7.25
C GLU A 125 -28.33 16.60 -6.92
N LYS A 126 -28.64 15.84 -5.86
CA LYS A 126 -30.02 15.67 -5.38
C LYS A 126 -30.71 16.99 -5.06
N LYS A 127 -30.00 17.97 -4.48
CA LYS A 127 -30.54 19.31 -4.21
C LYS A 127 -30.80 20.12 -5.48
N LYS A 128 -29.98 19.97 -6.53
CA LYS A 128 -30.21 20.60 -7.83
C LYS A 128 -31.44 19.98 -8.51
N THR A 129 -31.55 18.65 -8.50
CA THR A 129 -32.70 17.94 -9.07
C THR A 129 -34.00 18.26 -8.34
N MET A 130 -34.01 18.41 -7.01
CA MET A 130 -35.23 18.81 -6.29
C MET A 130 -35.64 20.29 -6.47
N ARG A 131 -34.74 21.15 -6.96
CA ARG A 131 -35.04 22.57 -7.23
C ARG A 131 -35.50 22.83 -8.67
N SER A 132 -35.47 21.80 -9.52
CA SER A 132 -35.91 21.86 -10.91
C SER A 132 -37.32 21.28 -11.14
N TRP A 133 -38.08 21.05 -10.06
CA TRP A 133 -39.50 20.65 -10.06
C TRP A 133 -40.33 21.68 -9.29
#